data_AF-A0A6P2DLJ0-F1
#
_entry.id   AF-A0A6P2DLJ0-F1
#
_cell.length_a   1.000
_cell.length_b   1.000
_cell.length_c   1.000
_cell.angle_alpha   90.00
_cell.angle_beta   90.00
_cell.angle_gamma   90.00
#
_symmetry.space_group_name_H-M   'P 1'
#
loop_
_entity.id
_entity.type
_entity.pdbx_description
1 polymer ?
#
loop_
_entity_poly.entity_id
_entity_poly.type
_entity_poly.pdbx_seq_one_letter_code
_entity_poly.pdbx_strand_id
1 'polypeptide(L)'
;MLRVCSLSLLIAFAALALACGVPAKSDPNKGGDEKREDARTSEAERPAKPNIEDPFEAILEEIRADAAGAMKRHKGKTVTVKGQVHSADWVDKKSAGPHVIMRVGSEKNVVAAFFGRGQVERVLALKPGQEVQIIGRLFNGSCDQNGGVTVAIDGCELAQEKSGEVTPTPSKPPTSTQSEPLPPPEEFINTAPKGFTSEWVRIGKTRTRVVGAAVTRPKLFDLKQRESTSPEPVLLVWVETQAVHPGAPELRRWIGALESAATLVAGKKEVKPIRFPGAVAAGQISGTVRLDPSKEPTVDVLAFEVPVNGTGDLLLKLSGAHLNEPGTFEHTIPASVWKK
;
A
#
# COMPACT_ATOMS: atom_id res chain seq x y z
N MET A 1 -22.87 21.32 -14.31
CA MET A 1 -21.87 20.64 -15.17
C MET A 1 -20.48 20.96 -14.64
N LEU A 2 -19.94 20.13 -13.74
CA LEU A 2 -18.52 20.17 -13.37
C LEU A 2 -17.90 18.85 -13.83
N ARG A 3 -16.98 18.91 -14.79
CA ARG A 3 -16.17 17.77 -15.23
C ARG A 3 -14.99 17.63 -14.26
N VAL A 4 -15.08 16.69 -13.32
CA VAL A 4 -13.93 16.27 -12.52
C VAL A 4 -13.12 15.29 -13.37
N CYS A 5 -11.97 15.75 -13.88
CA CYS A 5 -11.02 14.90 -14.61
C CYS A 5 -10.20 14.10 -13.59
N SER A 6 -10.61 12.85 -13.31
CA SER A 6 -9.82 11.92 -12.50
C SER A 6 -8.64 11.37 -13.32
N LEU A 7 -7.44 11.87 -13.01
CA LEU A 7 -6.16 11.42 -13.55
C LEU A 7 -5.78 10.08 -12.88
N SER A 8 -5.83 8.97 -13.64
CA SER A 8 -5.42 7.65 -13.17
C SER A 8 -3.91 7.46 -13.39
N LEU A 9 -3.14 7.42 -12.30
CA LEU A 9 -1.69 7.20 -12.29
C LEU A 9 -1.40 5.69 -12.21
N LEU A 10 -0.83 5.11 -13.27
CA LEU A 10 -0.35 3.72 -13.30
C LEU A 10 1.09 3.67 -12.79
N ILE A 11 1.32 3.04 -11.63
CA ILE A 11 2.67 2.77 -11.10
C ILE A 11 2.96 1.27 -11.31
N ALA A 12 3.84 0.96 -12.26
CA ALA A 12 4.38 -0.38 -12.47
C ALA A 12 5.81 -0.43 -11.93
N PHE A 13 6.05 -1.19 -10.85
CA PHE A 13 7.39 -1.53 -10.39
C PHE A 13 7.89 -2.74 -11.17
N ALA A 14 8.79 -2.51 -12.13
CA ALA A 14 9.55 -3.58 -12.77
C ALA A 14 10.77 -3.93 -11.91
N ALA A 15 10.75 -5.12 -11.32
CA ALA A 15 11.94 -5.77 -10.77
C ALA A 15 12.79 -6.28 -11.95
N LEU A 16 13.80 -5.50 -12.36
CA LEU A 16 14.77 -5.95 -13.36
C LEU A 16 15.98 -6.59 -12.67
N ALA A 17 15.96 -7.92 -12.62
CA ALA A 17 17.14 -8.73 -12.34
C ALA A 17 18.06 -8.69 -13.58
N LEU A 18 19.26 -8.10 -13.43
CA LEU A 18 20.33 -8.24 -14.41
C LEU A 18 21.00 -9.61 -14.24
N ALA A 19 20.51 -10.58 -15.01
CA ALA A 19 21.28 -11.76 -15.39
C ALA A 19 22.05 -11.42 -16.68
N CYS A 20 23.33 -11.07 -16.54
CA CYS A 20 24.31 -11.21 -17.61
C CYS A 20 25.52 -11.91 -17.02
N GLY A 21 25.58 -13.21 -17.26
CA GLY A 21 26.73 -14.04 -16.93
C GLY A 21 27.92 -13.72 -17.84
N VAL A 22 29.07 -13.53 -17.21
CA VAL A 22 30.39 -13.75 -17.82
C VAL A 22 31.16 -14.64 -16.85
N PRO A 23 31.63 -15.84 -17.26
CA PRO A 23 32.38 -16.70 -16.36
C PRO A 23 33.83 -16.24 -16.29
N ALA A 24 34.24 -15.69 -15.14
CA ALA A 24 35.66 -15.48 -14.83
C ALA A 24 36.22 -16.72 -14.14
N LYS A 25 37.09 -17.45 -14.86
CA LYS A 25 38.06 -18.37 -14.27
C LYS A 25 39.14 -17.54 -13.56
N SER A 26 39.42 -17.83 -12.30
CA SER A 26 40.71 -17.51 -11.68
C SER A 26 40.96 -18.41 -10.47
N ASP A 27 42.22 -18.83 -10.35
CA ASP A 27 42.76 -19.97 -9.61
C ASP A 27 42.67 -19.91 -8.07
N PRO A 28 42.78 -21.06 -7.38
CA PRO A 28 42.91 -21.13 -5.94
C PRO A 28 44.39 -21.28 -5.55
N ASN A 29 45.09 -20.21 -5.17
CA ASN A 29 46.19 -20.35 -4.21
C ASN A 29 46.75 -19.01 -3.70
N LYS A 30 47.05 -19.02 -2.39
CA LYS A 30 48.01 -18.24 -1.60
C LYS A 30 47.39 -17.68 -0.34
N GLY A 31 47.66 -18.38 0.76
CA GLY A 31 47.59 -17.83 2.10
C GLY A 31 48.64 -16.75 2.32
N GLY A 32 48.37 -15.93 3.33
CA GLY A 32 49.22 -14.88 3.82
C GLY A 32 48.65 -14.40 5.14
N ASP A 33 49.15 -14.99 6.23
CA ASP A 33 49.14 -14.40 7.56
C ASP A 33 49.78 -13.01 7.49
N GLU A 34 49.08 -11.95 7.92
CA GLU A 34 49.78 -10.78 8.46
C GLU A 34 48.91 -9.94 9.41
N LYS A 35 49.41 -9.88 10.65
CA LYS A 35 49.46 -8.74 11.57
C LYS A 35 48.18 -7.98 11.93
N ARG A 36 47.75 -8.33 13.14
CA ARG A 36 47.10 -7.50 14.16
C ARG A 36 47.92 -6.23 14.44
N GLU A 37 47.36 -5.06 14.16
CA GLU A 37 47.80 -3.77 14.71
C GLU A 37 46.61 -3.10 15.41
N ASP A 38 46.82 -2.83 16.70
CA ASP A 38 45.93 -2.07 17.57
C ASP A 38 46.00 -0.58 17.22
N ALA A 39 44.90 -0.01 16.72
CA ALA A 39 44.76 1.42 16.50
C ALA A 39 43.68 2.02 17.40
N ARG A 40 44.20 2.79 18.35
CA ARG A 40 43.59 3.75 19.28
C ARG A 40 42.29 4.41 18.80
N THR A 41 41.34 4.42 19.73
CA THR A 41 40.23 5.35 19.89
C THR A 41 40.69 6.81 19.72
N SER A 42 40.21 7.48 18.66
CA SER A 42 40.16 8.94 18.56
C SER A 42 38.71 9.40 18.67
N GLU A 43 38.49 10.38 19.55
CA GLU A 43 37.23 11.09 19.76
C GLU A 43 36.56 11.50 18.45
N ALA A 44 35.29 11.12 18.31
CA ALA A 44 34.43 11.53 17.22
C ALA A 44 34.17 13.04 17.30
N GLU A 45 34.81 13.78 16.40
CA GLU A 45 34.45 15.13 16.01
C GLU A 45 32.94 15.20 15.73
N ARG A 46 32.22 16.08 16.42
CA ARG A 46 30.82 16.37 16.11
C ARG A 46 30.74 16.92 14.68
N PRO A 47 29.90 16.37 13.79
CA PRO A 47 29.79 16.87 12.43
C PRO A 47 29.33 18.32 12.44
N ALA A 48 30.04 19.14 11.66
CA ALA A 48 29.72 20.53 11.39
C ALA A 48 28.25 20.66 10.93
N LYS A 49 27.61 21.77 11.33
CA LYS A 49 26.23 22.11 10.94
C LYS A 49 26.07 21.98 9.42
N PRO A 50 25.04 21.29 8.91
CA PRO A 50 24.88 21.05 7.48
C PRO A 50 24.79 22.36 6.72
N ASN A 51 25.68 22.49 5.73
CA ASN A 51 25.70 23.57 4.76
C ASN A 51 24.42 23.46 3.91
N ILE A 52 23.76 24.59 3.68
CA ILE A 52 22.40 24.73 3.14
C ILE A 52 22.21 23.78 1.94
N GLU A 53 21.41 22.74 2.15
CA GLU A 53 21.03 21.74 1.15
C GLU A 53 20.25 22.42 0.01
N ASP A 54 20.47 21.98 -1.22
CA ASP A 54 19.70 22.41 -2.39
C ASP A 54 18.19 22.25 -2.10
N PRO A 55 17.32 23.19 -2.53
CA PRO A 55 15.88 23.07 -2.34
C PRO A 55 15.40 21.77 -2.99
N PHE A 56 14.57 21.00 -2.28
CA PHE A 56 14.11 19.69 -2.74
C PHE A 56 13.43 19.75 -4.11
N GLU A 57 12.83 20.89 -4.46
CA GLU A 57 12.25 21.17 -5.77
C GLU A 57 13.28 21.07 -6.90
N ALA A 58 14.53 21.50 -6.70
CA ALA A 58 15.59 21.36 -7.71
C ALA A 58 15.92 19.87 -7.96
N ILE A 59 15.89 19.05 -6.91
CA ILE A 59 16.08 17.60 -7.04
C ILE A 59 14.93 16.98 -7.84
N LEU A 60 13.69 17.45 -7.66
CA LEU A 60 12.54 16.96 -8.44
C LEU A 60 12.68 17.30 -9.93
N GLU A 61 13.15 18.50 -10.27
CA GLU A 61 13.42 18.89 -11.67
C GLU A 61 14.55 18.05 -12.29
N GLU A 62 15.62 17.78 -11.54
CA GLU A 62 16.69 16.89 -11.99
C GLU A 62 16.19 15.46 -12.24
N ILE A 63 15.36 14.90 -11.34
CA ILE A 63 14.77 13.56 -11.52
C ILE A 63 13.87 13.52 -12.76
N ARG A 64 13.13 14.60 -13.03
CA ARG A 64 12.28 14.70 -14.22
C ARG A 64 13.10 14.70 -15.51
N ALA A 65 14.26 15.38 -15.50
CA ALA A 65 15.14 15.44 -16.66
C ALA A 65 15.95 14.14 -16.86
N ASP A 66 16.51 13.59 -15.80
CA ASP A 66 17.32 12.37 -15.80
C ASP A 66 17.31 11.71 -14.40
N ALA A 67 16.34 10.83 -14.19
CA ALA A 67 16.19 10.10 -12.93
C ALA A 67 17.45 9.32 -12.53
N ALA A 68 18.13 8.67 -13.50
CA ALA A 68 19.31 7.85 -13.20
C ALA A 68 20.50 8.72 -12.76
N GLY A 69 20.77 9.80 -13.48
CA GLY A 69 21.83 10.75 -13.10
C GLY A 69 21.54 11.46 -11.78
N ALA A 70 20.30 11.88 -11.55
CA ALA A 70 19.87 12.50 -10.30
C ALA A 70 20.06 11.55 -9.11
N MET A 71 19.64 10.28 -9.25
CA MET A 71 19.83 9.29 -8.19
C MET A 71 21.30 8.96 -7.95
N LYS A 72 22.15 8.98 -8.98
CA LYS A 72 23.60 8.85 -8.79
C LYS A 72 24.20 9.99 -7.96
N ARG A 73 23.68 11.21 -8.09
CA ARG A 73 24.18 12.41 -7.38
C ARG A 73 23.61 12.55 -5.97
N HIS A 74 22.35 12.20 -5.78
CA HIS A 74 21.59 12.59 -4.58
C HIS A 74 21.21 11.43 -3.66
N LYS A 75 21.33 10.17 -4.10
CA LYS A 75 21.02 9.01 -3.24
C LYS A 75 21.86 9.04 -1.97
N GLY A 76 21.20 8.85 -0.83
CA GLY A 76 21.79 8.87 0.51
C GLY A 76 21.94 10.27 1.11
N LYS A 77 21.78 11.35 0.33
CA LYS A 77 21.77 12.72 0.88
C LYS A 77 20.54 12.92 1.75
N THR A 78 20.74 13.64 2.85
CA THR A 78 19.64 14.18 3.64
C THR A 78 18.92 15.23 2.80
N VAL A 79 17.59 15.21 2.89
CA VAL A 79 16.72 16.17 2.24
C VAL A 79 15.62 16.56 3.22
N THR A 80 15.19 17.81 3.13
CA THR A 80 14.01 18.32 3.83
C THR A 80 12.88 18.52 2.83
N VAL A 81 11.78 17.81 3.04
CA VAL A 81 10.62 17.80 2.15
C VAL A 81 9.43 18.44 2.86
N LYS A 82 8.82 19.44 2.23
CA LYS A 82 7.58 20.05 2.71
C LYS A 82 6.44 19.71 1.75
N GLY A 83 5.33 19.19 2.25
CA GLY A 83 4.22 18.75 1.40
C GLY A 83 2.94 18.47 2.16
N GLN A 84 1.87 18.21 1.41
CA GLN A 84 0.57 17.82 1.97
C GLN A 84 0.47 16.30 2.07
N VAL A 85 0.12 15.79 3.24
CA VAL A 85 -0.14 14.37 3.48
C VAL A 85 -1.29 13.92 2.59
N HIS A 86 -1.06 12.89 1.78
CA HIS A 86 -2.12 12.19 1.06
C HIS A 86 -2.66 11.03 1.90
N SER A 87 -1.76 10.21 2.45
CA SER A 87 -2.09 9.14 3.38
C SER A 87 -0.93 8.89 4.35
N ALA A 88 -1.25 8.32 5.51
CA ALA A 88 -0.28 7.86 6.49
C ALA A 88 -0.74 6.50 7.01
N ASP A 89 0.05 5.46 6.74
CA ASP A 89 -0.38 4.07 6.89
C ASP A 89 0.75 3.16 7.37
N TRP A 90 0.38 1.94 7.76
CA TRP A 90 1.30 0.86 8.12
C TRP A 90 1.27 -0.23 7.05
N VAL A 91 2.36 -0.44 6.29
CA VAL A 91 2.34 -1.39 5.16
C VAL A 91 2.24 -2.84 5.65
N ASP A 92 3.00 -3.26 6.67
CA ASP A 92 2.85 -4.57 7.34
C ASP A 92 3.70 -4.71 8.63
N LYS A 93 3.47 -5.75 9.46
CA LYS A 93 4.29 -6.02 10.68
C LYS A 93 5.77 -6.37 10.40
N LYS A 94 6.13 -6.69 9.15
CA LYS A 94 7.50 -7.01 8.72
C LYS A 94 8.26 -5.74 8.26
N SER A 95 7.55 -4.64 8.01
CA SER A 95 8.09 -3.38 7.53
C SER A 95 8.89 -2.68 8.62
N ALA A 96 9.79 -1.81 8.17
CA ALA A 96 10.69 -1.04 9.05
C ALA A 96 9.95 0.01 9.89
N GLY A 97 8.66 0.27 9.62
CA GLY A 97 7.79 1.17 10.38
C GLY A 97 6.66 1.76 9.52
N PRO A 98 5.96 2.79 10.01
CA PRO A 98 4.88 3.44 9.26
C PRO A 98 5.46 4.26 8.09
N HIS A 99 4.60 4.62 7.15
CA HIS A 99 4.98 5.46 6.02
C HIS A 99 3.95 6.55 5.76
N VAL A 100 4.39 7.63 5.13
CA VAL A 100 3.56 8.75 4.70
C VAL A 100 3.71 8.91 3.20
N ILE A 101 2.59 8.95 2.49
CA ILE A 101 2.55 9.41 1.10
C ILE A 101 2.14 10.88 1.13
N MET A 102 2.94 11.75 0.51
CA MET A 102 2.67 13.18 0.46
C MET A 102 2.80 13.74 -0.96
N ARG A 103 2.11 14.84 -1.23
CA ARG A 103 2.21 15.63 -2.46
C ARG A 103 3.10 16.85 -2.23
N VAL A 104 4.01 17.12 -3.16
CA VAL A 104 5.03 18.18 -3.03
C VAL A 104 5.01 19.11 -4.24
N GLY A 105 4.60 20.37 -4.03
CA GLY A 105 4.43 21.32 -5.12
C GLY A 105 3.28 20.91 -6.04
N SER A 106 3.57 20.49 -7.27
CA SER A 106 2.55 20.06 -8.23
C SER A 106 1.84 18.77 -7.79
N GLU A 107 0.57 18.59 -8.19
CA GLU A 107 -0.22 17.40 -7.83
C GLU A 107 0.38 16.07 -8.33
N LYS A 108 1.30 16.12 -9.31
CA LYS A 108 1.94 14.95 -9.91
C LYS A 108 3.20 14.48 -9.18
N ASN A 109 3.71 15.26 -8.23
CA ASN A 109 4.90 14.92 -7.47
C ASN A 109 4.50 14.23 -6.17
N VAL A 110 4.97 12.99 -5.99
CA VAL A 110 4.64 12.17 -4.83
C VAL A 110 5.92 11.81 -4.09
N VAL A 111 5.90 11.95 -2.77
CA VAL A 111 6.98 11.47 -1.89
C VAL A 111 6.44 10.39 -0.96
N ALA A 112 7.09 9.24 -0.96
CA ALA A 112 6.88 8.16 0.00
C ALA A 112 7.97 8.25 1.08
N ALA A 113 7.56 8.59 2.30
CA ALA A 113 8.45 8.75 3.44
C ALA A 113 8.32 7.57 4.40
N PHE A 114 9.43 6.88 4.68
CA PHE A 114 9.49 5.68 5.51
C PHE A 114 10.10 6.00 6.88
N PHE A 115 9.31 5.79 7.92
CA PHE A 115 9.69 6.08 9.30
C PHE A 115 10.06 4.82 10.06
N GLY A 116 10.90 4.98 11.08
CA GLY A 116 11.19 3.89 12.02
C GLY A 116 10.00 3.58 12.93
N ARG A 117 9.97 2.36 13.47
CA ARG A 117 8.93 1.89 14.43
C ARG A 117 8.75 2.77 15.67
N GLY A 118 9.74 3.56 16.07
CA GLY A 118 9.60 4.47 17.22
C GLY A 118 8.63 5.64 16.99
N GLN A 119 8.17 5.87 15.75
CA GLN A 119 7.36 7.03 15.38
C GLN A 119 5.92 6.68 14.99
N VAL A 120 5.43 5.47 15.31
CA VAL A 120 4.09 4.97 14.93
C VAL A 120 2.99 5.98 15.21
N GLU A 121 2.86 6.38 16.48
CA GLU A 121 1.74 7.18 16.93
C GLU A 121 1.72 8.55 16.26
N ARG A 122 2.88 9.20 16.16
CA ARG A 122 3.02 10.51 15.53
C ARG A 122 2.71 10.47 14.05
N VAL A 123 3.21 9.46 13.35
CA VAL A 123 3.02 9.32 11.90
C VAL A 123 1.58 8.95 11.56
N LEU A 124 0.98 7.99 12.27
CA LEU A 124 -0.41 7.58 12.04
C LEU A 124 -1.45 8.61 12.54
N ALA A 125 -1.03 9.59 13.34
CA ALA A 125 -1.88 10.72 13.72
C ALA A 125 -2.04 11.78 12.62
N LEU A 126 -1.17 11.74 11.58
CA LEU A 126 -1.24 12.67 10.45
C LEU A 126 -2.52 12.46 9.65
N LYS A 127 -3.13 13.57 9.22
CA LYS A 127 -4.39 13.55 8.47
C LYS A 127 -4.18 13.86 6.99
N PRO A 128 -4.95 13.25 6.07
CA PRO A 128 -4.98 13.69 4.67
C PRO A 128 -5.25 15.20 4.57
N GLY A 129 -4.47 15.89 3.73
CA GLY A 129 -4.48 17.34 3.55
C GLY A 129 -3.62 18.14 4.52
N GLN A 130 -3.12 17.53 5.60
CA GLN A 130 -2.23 18.21 6.55
C GLN A 130 -0.90 18.56 5.88
N GLU A 131 -0.48 19.82 5.96
CA GLU A 131 0.87 20.22 5.55
C GLU A 131 1.88 19.78 6.61
N VAL A 132 2.94 19.09 6.21
CA VAL A 132 3.99 18.62 7.11
C VAL A 132 5.36 18.82 6.47
N GLN A 133 6.39 18.87 7.31
CA GLN A 133 7.78 18.88 6.89
C GLN A 133 8.48 17.60 7.42
N ILE A 134 9.07 16.84 6.50
CA ILE A 134 9.75 15.58 6.78
C ILE A 134 11.21 15.73 6.38
N ILE A 135 12.11 15.34 7.28
CA ILE A 135 13.54 15.23 7.01
C ILE A 135 13.84 13.75 6.84
N GLY A 136 14.58 13.37 5.80
CA GLY A 136 14.95 11.98 5.55
C GLY A 136 16.08 11.87 4.53
N ARG A 137 16.50 10.65 4.22
CA ARG A 137 17.53 10.42 3.20
C ARG A 137 16.92 9.95 1.91
N LEU A 138 17.36 10.52 0.79
CA LEU A 138 16.90 10.13 -0.53
C LEU A 138 17.29 8.69 -0.84
N PHE A 139 16.32 7.79 -0.98
CA PHE A 139 16.57 6.37 -1.24
C PHE A 139 16.38 6.02 -2.71
N ASN A 140 15.30 6.53 -3.32
CA ASN A 140 14.96 6.26 -4.72
C ASN A 140 14.17 7.42 -5.34
N GLY A 141 14.16 7.49 -6.67
CA GLY A 141 13.46 8.52 -7.45
C GLY A 141 13.21 8.05 -8.86
N SER A 142 12.01 8.30 -9.38
CA SER A 142 11.62 7.96 -10.74
C SER A 142 10.70 9.04 -11.34
N CYS A 143 10.67 9.10 -12.67
CA CYS A 143 9.72 9.91 -13.42
C CYS A 143 8.92 9.00 -14.35
N ASP A 144 7.61 9.19 -14.41
CA ASP A 144 6.74 8.50 -15.36
C ASP A 144 6.70 9.23 -16.73
N GLN A 145 6.05 8.61 -17.71
CA GLN A 145 5.90 9.17 -19.06
C GLN A 145 5.03 10.44 -19.12
N ASN A 146 4.25 10.72 -18.07
CA ASN A 146 3.36 11.88 -17.96
C ASN A 146 4.00 13.04 -17.15
N GLY A 147 5.30 12.92 -16.84
CA GLY A 147 6.08 13.91 -16.07
C GLY A 147 5.83 13.88 -14.57
N GLY A 148 5.12 12.86 -14.06
CA GLY A 148 4.93 12.63 -12.63
C GLY A 148 6.20 12.09 -11.99
N VAL A 149 6.62 12.71 -10.90
CA VAL A 149 7.86 12.35 -10.19
C VAL A 149 7.48 11.64 -8.89
N THR A 150 8.03 10.46 -8.67
CA THR A 150 7.89 9.72 -7.40
C THR A 150 9.24 9.62 -6.72
N VAL A 151 9.31 10.02 -5.46
CA VAL A 151 10.52 9.96 -4.64
C VAL A 151 10.27 9.12 -3.39
N ALA A 152 11.24 8.30 -3.01
CA ALA A 152 11.24 7.58 -1.75
C ALA A 152 12.34 8.12 -0.83
N ILE A 153 11.99 8.45 0.42
CA ILE A 153 12.94 8.87 1.45
C ILE A 153 12.89 7.91 2.65
N ASP A 154 14.04 7.53 3.18
CA ASP A 154 14.19 6.64 4.33
C ASP A 154 14.67 7.38 5.60
N GLY A 155 14.64 6.68 6.74
CA GLY A 155 15.16 7.21 8.00
C GLY A 155 14.48 8.50 8.42
N CYS A 156 13.17 8.61 8.16
CA CYS A 156 12.46 9.87 8.24
C CYS A 156 12.21 10.33 9.67
N GLU A 157 12.20 11.65 9.85
CA GLU A 157 11.79 12.34 11.07
C GLU A 157 10.83 13.47 10.71
N LEU A 158 9.76 13.62 11.49
CA LEU A 158 8.88 14.79 11.40
C LEU A 158 9.61 15.98 12.03
N ALA A 159 9.90 17.00 11.21
CA ALA A 159 10.45 18.26 11.72
C ALA A 159 9.46 18.79 12.77
N GLN A 160 9.96 19.11 13.97
CA GLN A 160 9.11 19.67 15.01
C GLN A 160 8.53 20.99 14.50
N GLU A 161 7.22 21.03 14.27
CA GLU A 161 6.50 22.29 14.33
C GLU A 161 6.80 22.87 15.71
N LYS A 162 7.39 24.07 15.76
CA LYS A 162 7.49 24.82 17.00
C LYS A 162 6.06 24.93 17.55
N SER A 163 5.77 24.08 18.52
CA SER A 163 4.49 23.98 19.18
C SER A 163 4.17 25.36 19.75
N GLY A 164 3.22 26.06 19.12
CA GLY A 164 2.50 27.12 19.80
C GLY A 164 1.80 26.47 20.98
N GLU A 165 2.29 26.79 22.16
CA GLU A 165 1.82 26.36 23.47
C GLU A 165 0.29 26.45 23.56
N VAL A 166 -0.38 25.29 23.47
CA VAL A 166 -1.81 25.16 23.84
C VAL A 166 -1.83 24.66 25.27
N THR A 167 -2.20 25.56 26.18
CA THR A 167 -2.39 25.32 27.61
C THR A 167 -3.27 24.08 27.85
N PRO A 168 -2.82 23.09 28.63
CA PRO A 168 -3.63 21.94 28.97
C PRO A 168 -4.72 22.30 29.99
N THR A 169 -5.99 22.11 29.63
CA THR A 169 -7.12 22.15 30.55
C THR A 169 -7.11 20.91 31.47
N PRO A 170 -7.35 21.04 32.78
CA PRO A 170 -7.20 19.94 33.74
C PRO A 170 -8.25 18.83 33.56
N SER A 171 -7.75 17.59 33.61
CA SER A 171 -8.52 16.34 33.51
C SER A 171 -9.33 16.07 34.78
N LYS A 172 -10.61 15.73 34.61
CA LYS A 172 -11.56 15.34 35.67
C LYS A 172 -11.29 13.89 36.14
N PRO A 173 -11.61 13.51 37.41
CA PRO A 173 -11.30 12.18 37.93
C PRO A 173 -12.13 11.05 37.31
N PRO A 174 -11.60 9.81 37.28
CA PRO A 174 -12.26 8.65 36.68
C PRO A 174 -13.53 8.25 37.45
N THR A 175 -14.65 8.14 36.73
CA THR A 175 -15.92 7.66 37.25
C THR A 175 -16.02 6.15 37.08
N SER A 176 -16.39 5.50 38.19
CA SER A 176 -16.75 4.09 38.39
C SER A 176 -17.26 3.32 37.15
N THR A 177 -16.59 2.21 36.86
CA THR A 177 -16.96 1.19 35.87
C THR A 177 -18.32 0.57 36.19
N GLN A 178 -19.38 1.03 35.52
CA GLN A 178 -20.59 0.24 35.34
C GLN A 178 -20.31 -0.81 34.25
N SER A 179 -20.63 -2.06 34.56
CA SER A 179 -20.61 -3.18 33.61
C SER A 179 -21.48 -2.84 32.40
N GLU A 180 -20.81 -2.60 31.28
CA GLU A 180 -21.41 -2.29 29.99
C GLU A 180 -22.23 -3.50 29.53
N PRO A 181 -23.50 -3.33 29.13
CA PRO A 181 -24.26 -4.40 28.49
C PRO A 181 -23.49 -4.88 27.27
N LEU A 182 -23.35 -6.21 27.12
CA LEU A 182 -22.71 -6.83 25.95
C LEU A 182 -23.25 -6.15 24.68
N PRO A 183 -22.38 -5.65 23.79
CA PRO A 183 -22.83 -5.00 22.58
C PRO A 183 -23.75 -5.98 21.82
N PRO A 184 -24.84 -5.49 21.22
CA PRO A 184 -25.67 -6.31 20.36
C PRO A 184 -24.78 -7.00 19.31
N PRO A 185 -25.07 -8.26 18.93
CA PRO A 185 -24.26 -9.00 17.98
C PRO A 185 -24.04 -8.15 16.73
N GLU A 186 -22.77 -7.94 16.37
CA GLU A 186 -22.37 -7.17 15.19
C GLU A 186 -23.15 -7.66 13.97
N GLU A 187 -24.05 -6.83 13.45
CA GLU A 187 -24.76 -7.14 12.22
C GLU A 187 -23.73 -7.29 11.09
N PHE A 188 -23.58 -8.52 10.59
CA PHE A 188 -22.53 -8.89 9.64
C PHE A 188 -22.50 -7.95 8.44
N ILE A 189 -21.39 -7.23 8.34
CA ILE A 189 -21.20 -6.09 7.46
C ILE A 189 -20.76 -6.59 6.07
N ASN A 190 -21.44 -6.15 5.00
CA ASN A 190 -21.22 -6.57 3.59
C ASN A 190 -21.09 -8.10 3.42
N THR A 191 -22.13 -8.86 3.73
CA THR A 191 -22.14 -10.32 3.50
C THR A 191 -22.33 -10.68 2.03
N ALA A 192 -21.71 -11.78 1.61
CA ALA A 192 -21.89 -12.31 0.26
C ALA A 192 -23.38 -12.67 0.02
N PRO A 193 -23.99 -12.23 -1.09
CA PRO A 193 -25.34 -12.62 -1.45
C PRO A 193 -25.46 -14.14 -1.57
N LYS A 194 -26.57 -14.70 -1.07
CA LYS A 194 -26.85 -16.13 -1.22
C LYS A 194 -27.23 -16.48 -2.66
N GLY A 195 -26.91 -17.70 -3.08
CA GLY A 195 -27.44 -18.30 -4.32
C GLY A 195 -26.52 -18.27 -5.53
N PHE A 196 -25.26 -17.85 -5.38
CA PHE A 196 -24.23 -18.02 -6.41
C PHE A 196 -22.90 -18.38 -5.78
N THR A 197 -22.26 -19.42 -6.31
CA THR A 197 -20.87 -19.78 -6.01
C THR A 197 -20.27 -20.33 -7.29
N SER A 198 -19.12 -19.80 -7.72
CA SER A 198 -18.39 -20.35 -8.86
C SER A 198 -17.66 -21.64 -8.48
N GLU A 199 -17.24 -22.39 -9.50
CA GLU A 199 -16.31 -23.50 -9.32
C GLU A 199 -14.95 -23.01 -8.76
N TRP A 200 -14.24 -23.92 -8.10
CA TRP A 200 -12.87 -23.67 -7.66
C TRP A 200 -11.91 -23.69 -8.84
N VAL A 201 -11.12 -22.62 -8.98
CA VAL A 201 -9.99 -22.56 -9.92
C VAL A 201 -8.72 -22.75 -9.12
N ARG A 202 -7.95 -23.78 -9.45
CA ARG A 202 -6.70 -24.12 -8.76
C ARG A 202 -5.50 -23.72 -9.60
N ILE A 203 -4.52 -23.09 -8.94
CA ILE A 203 -3.19 -22.83 -9.49
C ILE A 203 -2.18 -23.18 -8.41
N GLY A 204 -1.29 -24.11 -8.71
CA GLY A 204 -0.26 -24.59 -7.79
C GLY A 204 -0.84 -25.08 -6.45
N LYS A 205 -0.46 -24.40 -5.36
CA LYS A 205 -0.84 -24.74 -3.98
C LYS A 205 -2.08 -23.99 -3.48
N THR A 206 -2.70 -23.15 -4.30
CA THR A 206 -3.87 -22.37 -3.91
C THR A 206 -5.03 -22.57 -4.87
N ARG A 207 -6.24 -22.31 -4.38
CA ARG A 207 -7.45 -22.26 -5.18
C ARG A 207 -8.27 -21.05 -4.79
N THR A 208 -8.98 -20.50 -5.76
CA THR A 208 -9.90 -19.38 -5.56
C THR A 208 -11.28 -19.72 -6.12
N ARG A 209 -12.33 -19.07 -5.62
CA ARG A 209 -13.67 -19.06 -6.22
C ARG A 209 -14.39 -17.77 -5.86
N VAL A 210 -15.36 -17.37 -6.67
CA VAL A 210 -16.28 -16.26 -6.36
C VAL A 210 -17.49 -16.80 -5.63
N VAL A 211 -17.81 -16.25 -4.46
CA VAL A 211 -18.96 -16.67 -3.63
C VAL A 211 -20.11 -15.67 -3.63
N GLY A 212 -19.99 -14.59 -4.38
CA GLY A 212 -21.04 -13.60 -4.53
C GLY A 212 -20.58 -12.37 -5.29
N ALA A 213 -21.54 -11.65 -5.85
CA ALA A 213 -21.33 -10.31 -6.39
C ALA A 213 -22.63 -9.50 -6.25
N ALA A 214 -22.53 -8.20 -5.94
CA ALA A 214 -23.68 -7.32 -5.81
C ALA A 214 -23.29 -5.85 -6.01
N VAL A 215 -24.20 -5.07 -6.60
CA VAL A 215 -24.08 -3.61 -6.65
C VAL A 215 -24.71 -3.03 -5.39
N THR A 216 -23.90 -2.39 -4.55
CA THR A 216 -24.37 -1.84 -3.27
C THR A 216 -23.55 -0.62 -2.86
N ARG A 217 -23.99 0.09 -1.81
CA ARG A 217 -23.20 1.10 -1.12
C ARG A 217 -22.54 0.42 0.08
N PRO A 218 -21.28 -0.04 -0.01
CA PRO A 218 -20.63 -0.76 1.07
C PRO A 218 -20.55 0.10 2.33
N LYS A 219 -20.63 -0.55 3.47
CA LYS A 219 -20.10 0.01 4.71
C LYS A 219 -18.57 0.08 4.62
N LEU A 220 -18.02 1.20 5.02
CA LEU A 220 -16.61 1.53 5.00
C LEU A 220 -16.12 1.75 6.42
N PHE A 221 -14.91 1.28 6.72
CA PHE A 221 -14.22 1.50 7.99
C PHE A 221 -12.98 2.33 7.76
N ASP A 222 -12.87 3.45 8.45
CA ASP A 222 -11.64 4.23 8.47
C ASP A 222 -10.59 3.61 9.41
N LEU A 223 -9.39 4.20 9.45
CA LEU A 223 -8.31 3.76 10.34
C LEU A 223 -8.66 3.81 11.85
N LYS A 224 -9.71 4.54 12.22
CA LYS A 224 -10.23 4.66 13.59
C LYS A 224 -11.41 3.73 13.84
N GLN A 225 -11.68 2.78 12.93
CA GLN A 225 -12.84 1.89 12.96
C GLN A 225 -14.18 2.63 12.97
N ARG A 226 -14.21 3.89 12.49
CA ARG A 226 -15.48 4.61 12.33
C ARG A 226 -16.16 4.11 11.08
N GLU A 227 -17.41 3.72 11.24
CA GLU A 227 -18.24 3.28 10.15
C GLU A 227 -18.76 4.48 9.35
N SER A 228 -18.71 4.35 8.03
CA SER A 228 -19.41 5.22 7.10
C SER A 228 -20.00 4.38 5.97
N THR A 229 -20.81 4.97 5.11
CA THR A 229 -21.35 4.30 3.92
C THR A 229 -20.77 4.97 2.69
N SER A 230 -20.39 4.18 1.69
CA SER A 230 -19.90 4.73 0.42
C SER A 230 -20.96 5.66 -0.19
N PRO A 231 -20.56 6.88 -0.64
CA PRO A 231 -21.50 7.82 -1.25
C PRO A 231 -22.07 7.30 -2.57
N GLU A 232 -21.27 6.53 -3.31
CA GLU A 232 -21.62 5.95 -4.60
C GLU A 232 -21.79 4.43 -4.49
N PRO A 233 -22.72 3.83 -5.26
CA PRO A 233 -22.80 2.39 -5.38
C PRO A 233 -21.57 1.86 -6.12
N VAL A 234 -21.09 0.70 -5.69
CA VAL A 234 -19.98 -0.02 -6.33
C VAL A 234 -20.38 -1.48 -6.51
N LEU A 235 -19.71 -2.16 -7.43
CA LEU A 235 -19.80 -3.60 -7.55
C LEU A 235 -18.85 -4.23 -6.52
N LEU A 236 -19.41 -4.93 -5.54
CA LEU A 236 -18.65 -5.81 -4.64
C LEU A 236 -18.59 -7.21 -5.21
N VAL A 237 -17.43 -7.85 -5.12
CA VAL A 237 -17.20 -9.26 -5.48
C VAL A 237 -16.51 -9.96 -4.31
N TRP A 238 -17.10 -11.03 -3.80
CA TRP A 238 -16.56 -11.81 -2.69
C TRP A 238 -15.77 -12.98 -3.24
N VAL A 239 -14.49 -13.05 -2.90
CA VAL A 239 -13.57 -14.08 -3.39
C VAL A 239 -13.07 -14.90 -2.22
N GLU A 240 -13.35 -16.20 -2.24
CA GLU A 240 -12.71 -17.15 -1.35
C GLU A 240 -11.37 -17.59 -1.92
N THR A 241 -10.36 -17.66 -1.04
CA THR A 241 -9.03 -18.18 -1.34
C THR A 241 -8.67 -19.23 -0.30
N GLN A 242 -8.17 -20.38 -0.76
CA GLN A 242 -7.79 -21.47 0.13
C GLN A 242 -6.46 -22.09 -0.30
N ALA A 243 -5.66 -22.46 0.69
CA ALA A 243 -4.53 -23.37 0.50
C ALA A 243 -5.05 -24.79 0.20
N VAL A 244 -4.41 -25.46 -0.75
CA VAL A 244 -4.65 -26.89 -1.04
C VAL A 244 -3.56 -27.76 -0.41
N HIS A 245 -2.38 -27.20 -0.16
CA HIS A 245 -1.25 -27.90 0.45
C HIS A 245 -0.59 -27.06 1.56
N PRO A 246 0.08 -27.71 2.54
CA PRO A 246 0.92 -27.01 3.50
C PRO A 246 2.00 -26.17 2.81
N GLY A 247 2.41 -25.08 3.45
CA GLY A 247 3.37 -24.13 2.86
C GLY A 247 2.78 -23.32 1.71
N ALA A 248 1.46 -23.13 1.72
CA ALA A 248 0.80 -22.15 0.89
C ALA A 248 1.29 -20.72 1.21
N PRO A 249 1.26 -19.85 0.21
CA PRO A 249 1.66 -18.45 0.33
C PRO A 249 0.80 -17.65 1.32
N GLU A 250 1.33 -16.50 1.71
CA GLU A 250 0.57 -15.49 2.42
C GLU A 250 -0.35 -14.74 1.43
N LEU A 251 -1.63 -14.62 1.76
CA LEU A 251 -2.61 -13.82 1.02
C LEU A 251 -2.62 -12.39 1.54
N ARG A 252 -2.58 -11.42 0.62
CA ARG A 252 -2.88 -10.00 0.88
C ARG A 252 -4.14 -9.60 0.12
N ARG A 253 -4.65 -8.40 0.36
CA ARG A 253 -5.75 -7.84 -0.46
C ARG A 253 -5.43 -7.93 -1.94
N TRP A 254 -6.39 -8.38 -2.75
CA TRP A 254 -6.21 -8.39 -4.20
C TRP A 254 -6.23 -6.99 -4.80
N ILE A 255 -6.97 -6.07 -4.19
CA ILE A 255 -6.97 -4.64 -4.54
C ILE A 255 -6.37 -3.88 -3.36
N GLY A 256 -5.08 -3.56 -3.46
CA GLY A 256 -4.34 -2.78 -2.47
C GLY A 256 -4.43 -1.27 -2.71
N ALA A 257 -3.85 -0.48 -1.80
CA ALA A 257 -3.79 0.97 -1.93
C ALA A 257 -2.95 1.41 -3.14
N LEU A 258 -1.84 0.72 -3.39
CA LEU A 258 -0.86 1.07 -4.44
C LEU A 258 -0.92 0.15 -5.67
N GLU A 259 -1.32 -1.10 -5.49
CA GLU A 259 -1.33 -2.12 -6.54
C GLU A 259 -2.69 -2.81 -6.64
N SER A 260 -2.98 -3.40 -7.80
CA SER A 260 -4.15 -4.27 -8.00
C SER A 260 -3.68 -5.57 -8.65
N ALA A 261 -3.83 -6.67 -7.94
CA ALA A 261 -3.68 -8.02 -8.46
C ALA A 261 -5.00 -8.60 -8.99
N ALA A 262 -6.07 -7.81 -8.99
CA ALA A 262 -7.35 -8.17 -9.60
C ALA A 262 -7.68 -7.25 -10.79
N THR A 263 -8.19 -7.85 -11.85
CA THR A 263 -8.73 -7.18 -13.03
C THR A 263 -10.13 -7.72 -13.30
N LEU A 264 -11.09 -6.85 -13.56
CA LEU A 264 -12.46 -7.24 -13.92
C LEU A 264 -12.76 -6.77 -15.33
N VAL A 265 -13.27 -7.65 -16.18
CA VAL A 265 -13.55 -7.35 -17.59
C VAL A 265 -15.04 -7.53 -17.88
N ALA A 266 -15.64 -6.51 -18.50
CA ALA A 266 -16.99 -6.46 -19.02
C ALA A 266 -16.93 -6.51 -20.56
N GLY A 267 -17.04 -7.71 -21.14
CA GLY A 267 -16.83 -7.91 -22.58
C GLY A 267 -15.39 -7.64 -23.01
N LYS A 268 -15.14 -6.49 -23.67
CA LYS A 268 -13.79 -6.05 -24.07
C LYS A 268 -13.25 -4.89 -23.23
N LYS A 269 -14.03 -4.41 -22.26
CA LYS A 269 -13.70 -3.22 -21.46
C LYS A 269 -13.34 -3.63 -20.04
N GLU A 270 -12.21 -3.12 -19.55
CA GLU A 270 -11.85 -3.25 -18.14
C GLU A 270 -12.74 -2.38 -17.26
N VAL A 271 -13.23 -2.95 -16.17
CA VAL A 271 -13.99 -2.27 -15.11
C VAL A 271 -12.98 -1.84 -14.04
N LYS A 272 -12.95 -0.55 -13.74
CA LYS A 272 -11.92 0.00 -12.86
C LYS A 272 -12.11 -0.48 -11.42
N PRO A 273 -11.02 -0.87 -10.72
CA PRO A 273 -11.08 -1.13 -9.30
C PRO A 273 -11.34 0.17 -8.53
N ILE A 274 -12.18 0.11 -7.49
CA ILE A 274 -12.46 1.23 -6.58
C ILE A 274 -11.59 1.09 -5.35
N ARG A 275 -10.94 2.21 -4.99
CA ARG A 275 -10.21 2.38 -3.72
C ARG A 275 -10.91 3.45 -2.92
N PHE A 276 -11.06 3.22 -1.61
CA PHE A 276 -11.66 4.17 -0.69
C PHE A 276 -10.54 4.94 0.04
N PRO A 277 -10.28 6.21 -0.27
CA PRO A 277 -9.20 6.95 0.38
C PRO A 277 -9.42 7.03 1.90
N GLY A 278 -8.45 6.54 2.68
CA GLY A 278 -8.51 6.55 4.15
C GLY A 278 -9.53 5.58 4.76
N ALA A 279 -10.13 4.68 3.97
CA ALA A 279 -11.09 3.71 4.44
C ALA A 279 -10.99 2.38 3.68
N VAL A 280 -11.70 1.36 4.17
CA VAL A 280 -11.73 0.02 3.57
C VAL A 280 -13.16 -0.48 3.57
N ALA A 281 -13.57 -1.20 2.53
CA ALA A 281 -14.88 -1.85 2.57
C ALA A 281 -14.87 -2.97 3.62
N ALA A 282 -15.96 -3.09 4.38
CA ALA A 282 -16.10 -4.19 5.33
C ALA A 282 -15.93 -5.54 4.61
N GLY A 283 -15.22 -6.47 5.24
CA GLY A 283 -14.86 -7.76 4.66
C GLY A 283 -13.55 -7.77 3.84
N GLN A 284 -12.93 -6.61 3.59
CA GLN A 284 -11.60 -6.57 2.97
C GLN A 284 -10.50 -7.01 3.95
N ILE A 285 -9.67 -7.96 3.55
CA ILE A 285 -8.60 -8.52 4.38
C ILE A 285 -7.67 -7.44 4.93
N SER A 286 -7.57 -7.24 6.25
CA SER A 286 -6.59 -6.29 6.80
C SER A 286 -5.18 -6.91 6.85
N GLY A 287 -4.27 -6.41 6.02
CA GLY A 287 -2.87 -6.87 5.99
C GLY A 287 -2.68 -8.21 5.28
N THR A 288 -2.00 -9.13 5.96
CA THR A 288 -1.50 -10.39 5.37
C THR A 288 -2.03 -11.59 6.17
N VAL A 289 -2.64 -12.55 5.49
CA VAL A 289 -3.23 -13.77 6.05
C VAL A 289 -2.45 -14.98 5.57
N ARG A 290 -1.96 -15.79 6.50
CA ARG A 290 -1.34 -17.07 6.15
C ARG A 290 -2.43 -18.08 5.82
N LEU A 291 -2.40 -18.62 4.59
CA LEU A 291 -3.33 -19.65 4.17
C LEU A 291 -2.93 -21.01 4.76
N ASP A 292 -3.91 -21.77 5.24
CA ASP A 292 -3.74 -23.08 5.85
C ASP A 292 -4.78 -24.05 5.26
N PRO A 293 -4.38 -25.20 4.71
CA PRO A 293 -5.32 -26.14 4.08
C PRO A 293 -6.31 -26.77 5.07
N SER A 294 -6.03 -26.73 6.37
CA SER A 294 -6.92 -27.23 7.43
C SER A 294 -7.96 -26.21 7.89
N LYS A 295 -7.83 -24.94 7.47
CA LYS A 295 -8.75 -23.86 7.85
C LYS A 295 -9.79 -23.58 6.77
N GLU A 296 -10.85 -22.91 7.19
CA GLU A 296 -11.85 -22.37 6.27
C GLU A 296 -11.20 -21.41 5.25
N PRO A 297 -11.73 -21.35 4.01
CA PRO A 297 -11.28 -20.39 3.02
C PRO A 297 -11.31 -18.95 3.56
N THR A 298 -10.29 -18.18 3.23
CA THR A 298 -10.26 -16.75 3.55
C THR A 298 -11.04 -15.99 2.49
N VAL A 299 -11.99 -15.16 2.90
CA VAL A 299 -12.76 -14.29 2.01
C VAL A 299 -12.10 -12.92 1.93
N ASP A 300 -11.94 -12.39 0.71
CA ASP A 300 -11.64 -10.98 0.45
C ASP A 300 -12.78 -10.33 -0.35
N VAL A 301 -13.00 -9.03 -0.11
CA VAL A 301 -14.05 -8.25 -0.80
C VAL A 301 -13.42 -7.28 -1.79
N LEU A 302 -13.72 -7.47 -3.08
CA LEU A 302 -13.18 -6.63 -4.14
C LEU A 302 -14.22 -5.58 -4.52
N ALA A 303 -13.80 -4.33 -4.66
CA ALA A 303 -14.68 -3.24 -5.09
C ALA A 303 -14.29 -2.75 -6.48
N PHE A 304 -15.29 -2.63 -7.37
CA PHE A 304 -15.14 -2.15 -8.74
C PHE A 304 -16.20 -1.10 -9.06
N GLU A 305 -15.96 -0.30 -10.09
CA GLU A 305 -17.00 0.55 -10.69
C GLU A 305 -18.19 -0.32 -11.11
N VAL A 306 -19.40 0.24 -11.05
CA VAL A 306 -20.60 -0.46 -11.54
C VAL A 306 -20.49 -0.58 -13.06
N PRO A 307 -20.52 -1.80 -13.65
CA PRO A 307 -20.49 -1.96 -15.09
C PRO A 307 -21.70 -1.27 -15.75
N VAL A 308 -21.53 -0.80 -16.99
CA VAL A 308 -22.62 -0.09 -17.71
C VAL A 308 -23.84 -1.00 -17.91
N ASN A 309 -25.03 -0.39 -17.90
CA ASN A 309 -26.29 -1.10 -18.17
C ASN A 309 -26.20 -1.89 -19.49
N GLY A 310 -26.71 -3.13 -19.48
CA GLY A 310 -26.64 -4.03 -20.63
C GLY A 310 -25.38 -4.90 -20.70
N THR A 311 -24.38 -4.69 -19.84
CA THR A 311 -23.20 -5.57 -19.75
C THR A 311 -23.61 -7.03 -19.49
N GLY A 312 -23.00 -7.98 -20.20
CA GLY A 312 -23.21 -9.41 -20.00
C GLY A 312 -22.46 -9.95 -18.78
N ASP A 313 -21.94 -11.17 -18.91
CA ASP A 313 -21.12 -11.80 -17.89
C ASP A 313 -19.80 -11.04 -17.70
N LEU A 314 -19.28 -11.08 -16.48
CA LEU A 314 -18.01 -10.46 -16.11
C LEU A 314 -16.93 -11.52 -15.99
N LEU A 315 -15.71 -11.20 -16.43
CA LEU A 315 -14.54 -12.04 -16.25
C LEU A 315 -13.62 -11.41 -15.21
N LEU A 316 -13.56 -12.02 -14.03
CA LEU A 316 -12.61 -11.66 -12.97
C LEU A 316 -11.31 -12.43 -13.18
N LYS A 317 -10.19 -11.71 -13.24
CA LYS A 317 -8.83 -12.26 -13.32
C LYS A 317 -8.07 -11.89 -12.05
N LEU A 318 -7.48 -12.89 -11.39
CA LEU A 318 -6.64 -12.71 -10.21
C LEU A 318 -5.22 -13.19 -10.51
N SER A 319 -4.23 -12.33 -10.35
CA SER A 319 -2.83 -12.64 -10.66
C SER A 319 -2.25 -13.64 -9.66
N GLY A 320 -1.86 -14.84 -10.12
CA GLY A 320 -1.23 -15.86 -9.28
C GLY A 320 0.06 -15.36 -8.62
N ALA A 321 0.77 -14.42 -9.25
CA ALA A 321 2.01 -13.85 -8.73
C ALA A 321 1.81 -13.17 -7.36
N HIS A 322 0.61 -12.67 -7.08
CA HIS A 322 0.22 -12.11 -5.76
C HIS A 322 0.31 -13.14 -4.63
N LEU A 323 0.17 -14.42 -4.99
CA LEU A 323 0.30 -15.57 -4.12
C LEU A 323 1.61 -16.34 -4.39
N ASN A 324 2.59 -15.77 -5.08
CA ASN A 324 3.79 -16.51 -5.53
C ASN A 324 3.44 -17.79 -6.33
N GLU A 325 2.32 -17.79 -7.05
CA GLU A 325 1.90 -18.88 -7.93
C GLU A 325 2.05 -18.48 -9.41
N PRO A 326 2.37 -19.41 -10.31
CA PRO A 326 2.46 -19.10 -11.74
C PRO A 326 1.07 -19.02 -12.39
N GLY A 327 0.73 -17.92 -13.06
CA GLY A 327 -0.48 -17.83 -13.90
C GLY A 327 -1.55 -16.87 -13.37
N THR A 328 -2.81 -17.11 -13.74
CA THR A 328 -3.95 -16.22 -13.44
C THR A 328 -5.19 -17.05 -13.17
N PHE A 329 -5.86 -16.81 -12.05
CA PHE A 329 -7.16 -17.41 -11.77
C PHE A 329 -8.23 -16.64 -12.54
N GLU A 330 -9.06 -17.34 -13.31
CA GLU A 330 -10.11 -16.72 -14.12
C GLU A 330 -11.50 -17.22 -13.68
N HIS A 331 -12.37 -16.29 -13.30
CA HIS A 331 -13.72 -16.57 -12.82
C HIS A 331 -14.74 -15.83 -13.68
N THR A 332 -15.76 -16.56 -14.15
CA THR A 332 -16.91 -15.93 -14.82
C THR A 332 -18.01 -15.65 -13.80
N ILE A 333 -18.47 -14.41 -13.75
CA ILE A 333 -19.58 -13.95 -12.89
C ILE A 333 -20.78 -13.66 -13.79
N PRO A 334 -21.83 -14.51 -13.77
CA PRO A 334 -22.97 -14.34 -14.64
C PRO A 334 -23.70 -13.01 -14.42
N ALA A 335 -24.25 -12.44 -15.49
CA ALA A 335 -25.02 -11.20 -15.42
C ALA A 335 -26.18 -11.26 -14.42
N SER A 336 -26.80 -12.43 -14.27
CA SER A 336 -27.90 -12.67 -13.34
C SER A 336 -27.50 -12.60 -11.86
N VAL A 337 -26.20 -12.62 -11.54
CA VAL A 337 -25.69 -12.56 -10.17
C VAL A 337 -25.54 -11.11 -9.72
N TRP A 338 -24.83 -10.29 -10.50
CA TRP A 338 -24.44 -8.95 -10.08
C TRP A 338 -25.47 -7.86 -10.38
N LYS A 339 -26.45 -8.13 -11.27
CA LYS A 339 -27.54 -7.19 -11.61
C LYS A 339 -28.75 -7.24 -10.66
N LYS A 340 -28.73 -8.12 -9.66
CA LYS A 340 -29.76 -8.18 -8.62
C LYS A 340 -29.61 -6.99 -7.68
#